data_AF-A0A9W9LZQ8-F1
#
_entry.id   AF-A0A9W9LZQ8-F1
#
_cell.length_a   1.000
_cell.length_b   1.000
_cell.length_c   1.000
_cell.angle_alpha   90.00
_cell.angle_beta   90.00
_cell.angle_gamma   90.00
#
_symmetry.space_group_name_H-M   'P 1'
#
loop_
_entity.id
_entity.type
_entity.pdbx_description
1 polymer ?
#
loop_
_entity_poly.entity_id
_entity_poly.type
_entity_poly.pdbx_seq_one_letter_code
_entity_poly.pdbx_strand_id
1 'polypeptide(L)'
;MSADRLHFVPAHRKAAILDLQVSHLFVVAHENLGSTNHWCFYLQTSPSSSIQLDCQPSHSIPSTMLRGGSMANLILLELPYVVPPEAKAQFLLDVEPSLAVREIHSLIINSGRHNYEFNESGTGCRKWVTNQLDFLSHAGLLLDRAQVVKAKDGILKLCGLIRPSIHSTMGPTPLEVDRGPRTAKPGRDLCGGEVVCAVEGPCTATIRKARRGVDRTIFERDGHVELMPWLECTALIPDFC
;
A
#
# COMPACT_ATOMS: atom_id res chain seq x y z
N MET A 1 -5.45 13.10 -24.39
CA MET A 1 -4.17 12.38 -24.22
C MET A 1 -4.41 11.29 -23.19
N SER A 2 -4.19 10.01 -23.51
CA SER A 2 -4.30 8.94 -22.52
C SER A 2 -3.06 9.02 -21.64
N ALA A 3 -3.22 9.31 -20.35
CA ALA A 3 -2.11 9.16 -19.41
C ALA A 3 -1.66 7.70 -19.40
N ASP A 4 -0.36 7.45 -19.51
CA ASP A 4 0.19 6.11 -19.32
C ASP A 4 -0.06 5.72 -17.86
N ARG A 5 -0.68 4.55 -17.66
CA ARG A 5 -1.05 4.02 -16.33
C ARG A 5 -0.10 2.92 -15.87
N LEU A 6 0.95 2.66 -16.65
CA LEU A 6 1.97 1.66 -16.39
C LEU A 6 3.26 2.38 -16.02
N HIS A 7 3.65 2.27 -14.75
CA HIS A 7 4.80 2.99 -14.21
C HIS A 7 5.89 2.00 -13.83
N PHE A 8 7.11 2.32 -14.20
CA PHE A 8 8.30 1.59 -13.78
C PHE A 8 9.14 2.54 -12.94
N VAL A 9 9.60 2.09 -11.79
CA VAL A 9 10.42 2.89 -10.89
C VAL A 9 11.68 2.10 -10.54
N PRO A 10 12.87 2.55 -10.97
CA PRO A 10 13.10 3.71 -11.82
C PRO A 10 12.73 3.46 -13.30
N ALA A 11 12.20 4.48 -13.99
CA ALA A 11 11.65 4.33 -15.34
C ALA A 11 12.68 3.90 -16.40
N HIS A 12 13.91 4.40 -16.29
CA HIS A 12 14.99 4.07 -17.21
C HIS A 12 15.42 2.59 -17.13
N ARG A 13 15.07 1.88 -16.05
CA ARG A 13 15.36 0.45 -15.87
C ARG A 13 14.24 -0.46 -16.33
N LYS A 14 13.17 0.04 -16.96
CA LYS A 14 12.04 -0.77 -17.45
C LYS A 14 12.45 -2.06 -18.16
N ALA A 15 13.39 -1.99 -19.12
CA ALA A 15 13.84 -3.17 -19.85
C ALA A 15 14.50 -4.20 -18.91
N ALA A 16 15.43 -3.73 -18.05
CA ALA A 16 16.11 -4.58 -17.09
C ALA A 16 15.14 -5.20 -16.06
N ILE A 17 14.19 -4.42 -15.53
CA ILE A 17 13.17 -4.89 -14.59
C ILE A 17 12.38 -6.06 -15.19
N LEU A 18 11.98 -5.95 -16.46
CA LEU A 18 11.21 -6.99 -17.14
C LEU A 18 12.01 -8.29 -17.35
N ASP A 19 13.33 -8.20 -17.51
CA ASP A 19 14.21 -9.36 -17.73
C ASP A 19 14.66 -10.04 -16.43
N LEU A 20 14.28 -9.53 -15.26
CA LEU A 20 14.60 -10.18 -13.98
C LEU A 20 13.81 -11.49 -13.81
N GLN A 21 14.51 -12.53 -13.37
CA GLN A 21 13.92 -13.80 -12.98
C GLN A 21 13.26 -13.71 -11.61
N VAL A 22 12.09 -14.31 -11.46
CA VAL A 22 11.31 -14.39 -10.24
C VAL A 22 11.54 -15.77 -9.62
N SER A 23 12.05 -15.78 -8.39
CA SER A 23 12.26 -17.02 -7.62
C SER A 23 11.04 -17.39 -6.79
N HIS A 24 10.35 -16.39 -6.24
CA HIS A 24 9.13 -16.54 -5.45
C HIS A 24 8.27 -15.29 -5.59
N LEU A 25 6.98 -15.43 -5.28
CA LEU A 25 6.06 -14.31 -5.18
C LEU A 25 5.55 -14.20 -3.75
N PHE A 26 5.55 -12.99 -3.20
CA PHE A 26 4.97 -12.69 -1.89
C PHE A 26 3.71 -11.85 -2.04
N VAL A 27 2.65 -12.24 -1.35
CA VAL A 27 1.47 -11.42 -1.13
C VAL A 27 1.64 -10.69 0.18
N VAL A 28 1.67 -9.36 0.16
CA VAL A 28 2.09 -8.57 1.33
C VAL A 28 1.00 -7.58 1.73
N ALA A 29 0.77 -7.49 3.04
CA ALA A 29 -0.08 -6.48 3.66
C ALA A 29 0.79 -5.38 4.29
N HIS A 30 0.55 -4.13 3.89
CA HIS A 30 1.12 -2.95 4.54
C HIS A 30 0.07 -2.28 5.42
N GLU A 31 0.54 -1.67 6.50
CA GLU A 31 -0.29 -0.74 7.27
C GLU A 31 -0.69 0.41 6.36
N ASN A 32 -1.99 0.69 6.31
CA ASN A 32 -2.50 1.91 5.72
C ASN A 32 -3.06 2.75 6.86
N LEU A 33 -2.83 4.07 6.82
CA LEU A 33 -3.36 5.01 7.80
C LEU A 33 -4.91 5.14 7.71
N GLY A 34 -5.52 4.55 6.68
CA GLY A 34 -6.97 4.41 6.51
C GLY A 34 -7.60 3.20 7.23
N SER A 35 -8.73 2.71 6.69
CA SER A 35 -9.57 1.70 7.35
C SER A 35 -9.16 0.23 7.11
N THR A 36 -8.28 -0.04 6.13
CA THR A 36 -7.85 -1.41 5.77
C THR A 36 -6.41 -1.45 5.28
N ASN A 37 -5.69 -2.55 5.54
CA ASN A 37 -4.34 -2.77 5.01
C ASN A 37 -4.27 -2.59 3.48
N HIS A 38 -3.17 -2.02 2.99
CA HIS A 38 -2.84 -2.01 1.57
C HIS A 38 -2.25 -3.38 1.18
N TRP A 39 -2.61 -3.88 0.00
CA TRP A 39 -2.18 -5.19 -0.48
C TRP A 39 -1.52 -5.07 -1.84
N CYS A 40 -0.34 -5.65 -1.98
CA CYS A 40 0.41 -5.71 -3.22
C CYS A 40 1.22 -7.01 -3.32
N PHE A 41 1.92 -7.20 -4.43
CA PHE A 41 2.82 -8.32 -4.63
C PHE A 41 4.28 -7.87 -4.57
N TYR A 42 5.14 -8.75 -4.10
CA TYR A 42 6.60 -8.63 -4.23
C TYR A 42 7.13 -9.83 -5.00
N LEU A 43 7.80 -9.57 -6.11
CA LEU A 43 8.40 -10.57 -6.98
C LEU A 43 9.87 -10.67 -6.59
N GLN A 44 10.28 -11.73 -5.89
CA GLN A 44 11.65 -11.87 -5.42
C GLN A 44 12.59 -12.17 -6.58
N THR A 45 13.47 -11.22 -6.90
CA THR A 45 14.39 -11.29 -8.04
C THR A 45 15.83 -11.67 -7.67
N SER A 46 16.16 -11.61 -6.38
CA SER A 46 17.41 -12.15 -5.84
C SER A 46 17.22 -12.51 -4.35
N PRO A 47 18.22 -13.07 -3.66
CA PRO A 47 18.15 -13.28 -2.21
C PRO A 47 17.89 -12.01 -1.38
N SER A 48 18.12 -10.82 -1.96
CA SER A 48 18.06 -9.55 -1.26
C SER A 48 17.31 -8.45 -2.02
N SER A 49 16.59 -8.76 -3.10
CA SER A 49 15.87 -7.77 -3.90
C SER A 49 14.55 -8.30 -4.42
N SER A 50 13.67 -7.36 -4.78
CA SER A 50 12.38 -7.68 -5.38
C SER A 50 11.90 -6.58 -6.31
N ILE A 51 10.89 -6.90 -7.11
CA ILE A 51 10.01 -5.93 -7.76
C ILE A 51 8.68 -5.93 -7.02
N GLN A 52 8.31 -4.80 -6.42
CA GLN A 52 6.94 -4.60 -5.95
C GLN A 52 6.04 -4.33 -7.15
N LEU A 53 5.00 -5.14 -7.28
CA LEU A 53 3.92 -4.94 -8.24
C LEU A 53 2.71 -4.40 -7.47
N ASP A 54 2.49 -3.09 -7.60
CA ASP A 54 1.48 -2.36 -6.86
C ASP A 54 0.39 -1.81 -7.79
N CYS A 55 -0.87 -1.95 -7.39
CA CYS A 55 -2.02 -1.42 -8.08
C CYS A 55 -2.69 -0.39 -7.16
N GLN A 56 -2.60 0.87 -7.54
CA GLN A 56 -3.02 2.01 -6.73
C GLN A 56 -4.07 2.85 -7.45
N PRO A 57 -5.01 3.50 -6.74
CA PRO A 57 -5.90 4.48 -7.34
C PRO A 57 -5.11 5.67 -7.92
N SER A 58 -5.45 6.11 -9.12
CA SER A 58 -4.80 7.29 -9.73
C SER A 58 -5.25 8.61 -9.12
N HIS A 59 -6.47 8.66 -8.56
CA HIS A 59 -7.18 9.87 -8.06
C HIS A 59 -7.37 11.03 -9.05
N SER A 60 -6.67 11.00 -10.19
CA SER A 60 -6.62 12.04 -11.21
C SER A 60 -7.31 11.63 -12.50
N ILE A 61 -7.43 10.32 -12.76
CA ILE A 61 -8.13 9.77 -13.93
C ILE A 61 -9.47 9.22 -13.44
N PRO A 62 -10.60 9.85 -13.79
CA PRO A 62 -11.91 9.39 -13.35
C PRO A 62 -12.21 7.97 -13.82
N SER A 63 -12.85 7.19 -12.96
CA SER A 63 -13.41 5.88 -13.29
C SER A 63 -14.49 6.01 -14.36
N THR A 64 -14.61 5.01 -15.24
CA THR A 64 -15.64 4.95 -16.28
C THR A 64 -16.90 4.22 -15.81
N MET A 65 -16.77 3.36 -14.78
CA MET A 65 -17.82 2.48 -14.29
C MET A 65 -18.37 2.88 -12.91
N LEU A 66 -17.55 3.54 -12.08
CA LEU A 66 -17.85 3.87 -10.68
C LEU A 66 -17.89 5.39 -10.52
N ARG A 67 -19.07 5.92 -10.20
CA ARG A 67 -19.24 7.35 -9.88
C ARG A 67 -18.31 7.74 -8.73
N GLY A 68 -17.52 8.80 -8.94
CA GLY A 68 -16.55 9.30 -7.96
C GLY A 68 -15.27 8.45 -7.84
N GLY A 69 -15.19 7.31 -8.53
CA GLY A 69 -14.01 6.44 -8.54
C GLY A 69 -12.87 6.97 -9.41
N SER A 70 -11.77 6.22 -9.43
CA SER A 70 -10.63 6.50 -10.30
C SER A 70 -10.09 5.25 -10.98
N MET A 71 -9.45 5.42 -12.13
CA MET A 71 -8.69 4.35 -12.78
C MET A 71 -7.46 3.98 -11.94
N ALA A 72 -7.01 2.74 -12.05
CA ALA A 72 -5.78 2.27 -11.43
C ALA A 72 -4.52 2.76 -12.16
N ASN A 73 -3.46 2.98 -11.38
CA ASN A 73 -2.07 2.95 -11.81
C ASN A 73 -1.49 1.57 -11.44
N LEU A 74 -0.79 0.93 -12.39
CA LEU A 74 0.00 -0.26 -12.13
C LEU A 74 1.47 0.13 -12.08
N ILE A 75 2.12 -0.11 -10.95
CA ILE A 75 3.48 0.32 -10.65
C ILE A 75 4.35 -0.91 -10.45
N LEU A 76 5.49 -0.96 -11.14
CA LEU A 76 6.56 -1.94 -10.92
C LEU A 76 7.74 -1.19 -10.33
N LEU A 77 7.94 -1.33 -9.01
CA LEU A 77 8.97 -0.65 -8.24
C LEU A 77 10.11 -1.63 -7.91
N GLU A 78 11.32 -1.31 -8.32
CA GLU A 78 12.52 -2.06 -7.97
C GLU A 78 12.98 -1.72 -6.55
N LEU A 79 13.18 -2.75 -5.72
CA LEU A 79 13.46 -2.60 -4.30
C LEU A 79 14.72 -3.38 -3.87
N PRO A 80 15.58 -2.79 -3.01
CA PRO A 80 16.79 -3.43 -2.50
C PRO A 80 16.52 -4.35 -1.30
N TYR A 81 15.33 -4.95 -1.23
CA TYR A 81 14.91 -5.91 -0.21
C TYR A 81 13.80 -6.83 -0.77
N VAL A 82 13.55 -7.97 -0.12
CA VAL A 82 12.56 -8.96 -0.58
C VAL A 82 11.13 -8.58 -0.17
N VAL A 83 10.94 -8.28 1.12
CA VAL A 83 9.70 -7.74 1.71
C VAL A 83 10.16 -6.79 2.82
N PRO A 84 9.53 -5.62 2.99
CA PRO A 84 9.99 -4.67 3.99
C PRO A 84 9.65 -5.15 5.41
N PRO A 85 10.46 -4.80 6.42
CA PRO A 85 10.31 -5.29 7.79
C PRO A 85 8.99 -4.86 8.46
N GLU A 86 8.39 -3.76 8.01
CA GLU A 86 7.12 -3.24 8.51
C GLU A 86 5.87 -3.93 7.93
N ALA A 87 6.04 -4.92 7.05
CA ALA A 87 4.93 -5.72 6.53
C ALA A 87 4.12 -6.35 7.68
N LYS A 88 2.80 -6.18 7.65
CA LYS A 88 1.89 -6.74 8.66
C LYS A 88 1.64 -8.23 8.46
N ALA A 89 1.72 -8.68 7.22
CA ALA A 89 1.66 -10.08 6.86
C ALA A 89 2.32 -10.29 5.50
N GLN A 90 2.84 -11.50 5.30
CA GLN A 90 3.38 -11.95 4.04
C GLN A 90 2.98 -13.42 3.80
N PHE A 91 2.66 -13.75 2.56
CA PHE A 91 2.37 -15.11 2.12
C PHE A 91 3.26 -15.45 0.94
N LEU A 92 4.16 -16.41 1.15
CA LEU A 92 5.05 -16.95 0.12
C LEU A 92 4.27 -17.86 -0.82
N LEU A 93 4.48 -17.67 -2.12
CA LEU A 93 3.97 -18.51 -3.19
C LEU A 93 5.12 -19.00 -4.07
N ASP A 94 5.13 -20.30 -4.33
CA ASP A 94 6.03 -20.94 -5.27
C ASP A 94 5.57 -20.66 -6.70
N VAL A 95 6.54 -20.30 -7.55
CA VAL A 95 6.31 -19.89 -8.93
C VAL A 95 6.93 -20.88 -9.91
N GLU A 96 6.49 -20.82 -11.15
CA GLU A 96 7.05 -21.61 -12.24
C GLU A 96 8.57 -21.38 -12.39
N PRO A 97 9.39 -22.45 -12.55
CA PRO A 97 10.83 -22.28 -12.68
C PRO A 97 11.20 -21.55 -13.97
N SER A 98 11.97 -20.47 -13.84
CA SER A 98 12.34 -19.58 -14.95
C SER A 98 11.32 -18.49 -15.25
N LEU A 99 10.29 -18.30 -14.42
CA LEU A 99 9.38 -17.17 -14.51
C LEU A 99 10.13 -15.84 -14.51
N ALA A 100 9.90 -14.99 -15.50
CA ALA A 100 10.42 -13.62 -15.57
C ALA A 100 9.34 -12.59 -15.20
N VAL A 101 9.75 -11.41 -14.72
CA VAL A 101 8.84 -10.30 -14.44
C VAL A 101 8.01 -9.93 -15.69
N ARG A 102 8.63 -10.01 -16.88
CA ARG A 102 7.97 -9.78 -18.17
C ARG A 102 6.74 -10.64 -18.39
N GLU A 103 6.74 -11.89 -17.95
CA GLU A 103 5.64 -12.82 -18.19
C GLU A 103 4.43 -12.45 -17.34
N ILE A 104 4.64 -12.17 -16.05
CA ILE A 104 3.60 -11.65 -15.16
C ILE A 104 3.05 -10.32 -15.69
N HIS A 105 3.94 -9.39 -16.03
CA HIS A 105 3.57 -8.09 -16.60
C HIS A 105 2.73 -8.26 -17.87
N SER A 106 3.23 -9.00 -18.85
CA SER A 106 2.54 -9.20 -20.13
C SER A 106 1.19 -9.87 -19.96
N LEU A 107 1.08 -10.84 -19.05
CA LEU A 107 -0.18 -11.51 -18.75
C LEU A 107 -1.23 -10.54 -18.17
N ILE A 108 -0.83 -9.65 -17.25
CA ILE A 108 -1.71 -8.61 -16.69
C ILE A 108 -2.10 -7.58 -17.76
N ILE A 109 -1.17 -7.15 -18.62
CA ILE A 109 -1.46 -6.17 -19.67
C ILE A 109 -2.37 -6.75 -20.74
N ASN A 110 -2.02 -7.91 -21.29
CA ASN A 110 -2.75 -8.55 -22.40
C ASN A 110 -4.17 -8.97 -22.01
N SER A 111 -4.41 -9.21 -20.72
CA SER A 111 -5.76 -9.49 -20.18
C SER A 111 -6.54 -8.24 -19.77
N GLY A 112 -5.97 -7.05 -19.95
CA GLY A 112 -6.62 -5.78 -19.58
C GLY A 112 -6.75 -5.54 -18.08
N ARG A 113 -6.09 -6.33 -17.22
CA ARG A 113 -6.24 -6.27 -15.76
C ARG A 113 -5.57 -5.06 -15.10
N HIS A 114 -4.76 -4.33 -15.85
CA HIS A 114 -4.26 -3.00 -15.50
C HIS A 114 -5.35 -1.91 -15.62
N ASN A 115 -6.48 -2.20 -16.31
CA ASN A 115 -7.63 -1.30 -16.39
C ASN A 115 -8.56 -1.38 -15.18
N TYR A 116 -8.03 -1.73 -14.01
CA TYR A 116 -8.83 -1.81 -12.80
C TYR A 116 -9.35 -0.43 -12.40
N GLU A 117 -10.51 -0.40 -11.75
CA GLU A 117 -11.14 0.84 -11.30
C GLU A 117 -11.37 0.76 -9.79
N PHE A 118 -10.93 1.79 -9.09
CA PHE A 118 -11.12 1.96 -7.66
C PHE A 118 -12.37 2.77 -7.39
N ASN A 119 -13.03 2.49 -6.27
CA ASN A 119 -14.16 3.31 -5.82
C ASN A 119 -13.68 4.70 -5.32
N GLU A 120 -14.63 5.55 -4.93
CA GLU A 120 -14.36 6.92 -4.45
C GLU A 120 -13.38 6.96 -3.27
N SER A 121 -13.41 5.96 -2.39
CA SER A 121 -12.48 5.86 -1.26
C SER A 121 -11.12 5.24 -1.60
N GLY A 122 -10.80 5.03 -2.88
CA GLY A 122 -9.55 4.37 -3.30
C GLY A 122 -9.43 2.92 -2.83
N THR A 123 -10.52 2.30 -2.39
CA THR A 123 -10.54 0.94 -1.85
C THR A 123 -10.70 -0.06 -3.00
N GLY A 124 -9.78 -1.01 -3.11
CA GLY A 124 -9.83 -2.01 -4.18
C GLY A 124 -8.62 -2.92 -4.29
N CYS A 125 -7.47 -2.55 -3.72
CA CYS A 125 -6.21 -3.29 -3.84
C CYS A 125 -6.37 -4.76 -3.37
N ARG A 126 -7.09 -4.98 -2.27
CA ARG A 126 -7.49 -6.31 -1.78
C ARG A 126 -8.14 -7.17 -2.86
N LYS A 127 -9.16 -6.62 -3.53
CA LYS A 127 -9.94 -7.34 -4.55
C LYS A 127 -9.09 -7.57 -5.79
N TRP A 128 -8.29 -6.58 -6.19
CA TRP A 128 -7.36 -6.71 -7.30
C TRP A 128 -6.34 -7.83 -7.05
N VAL A 129 -5.63 -7.82 -5.91
CA VAL A 129 -4.66 -8.86 -5.51
C VAL A 129 -5.32 -10.24 -5.47
N THR A 130 -6.48 -10.37 -4.83
CA THR A 130 -7.22 -11.65 -4.77
C THR A 130 -7.55 -12.18 -6.17
N ASN A 131 -7.98 -11.29 -7.08
CA ASN A 131 -8.29 -11.68 -8.45
C ASN A 131 -7.04 -12.04 -9.27
N GLN A 132 -5.89 -11.41 -8.99
CA GLN A 132 -4.62 -11.77 -9.64
C GLN A 132 -4.11 -13.13 -9.13
N LEU A 133 -4.30 -13.47 -7.85
CA LEU A 133 -3.93 -14.79 -7.32
C LEU A 133 -4.63 -15.92 -8.08
N ASP A 134 -5.95 -15.80 -8.26
CA ASP A 134 -6.69 -16.77 -9.05
C ASP A 134 -6.16 -16.78 -10.48
N PHE A 135 -5.97 -15.62 -11.09
CA PHE A 135 -5.55 -15.52 -12.49
C PHE A 135 -4.17 -16.12 -12.78
N LEU A 136 -3.16 -15.77 -11.96
CA LEU A 136 -1.80 -16.29 -12.08
C LEU A 136 -1.76 -17.81 -11.82
N SER A 137 -2.58 -18.31 -10.88
CA SER A 137 -2.70 -19.75 -10.64
C SER A 137 -3.34 -20.48 -11.83
N HIS A 138 -4.39 -19.93 -12.43
CA HIS A 138 -5.02 -20.52 -13.62
C HIS A 138 -4.08 -20.49 -14.84
N ALA A 139 -3.20 -19.50 -14.94
CA ALA A 139 -2.18 -19.42 -15.97
C ALA A 139 -0.99 -20.38 -15.74
N GLY A 140 -0.96 -21.13 -14.64
CA GLY A 140 0.12 -22.06 -14.31
C GLY A 140 1.38 -21.40 -13.75
N LEU A 141 1.34 -20.10 -13.43
CA LEU A 141 2.50 -19.38 -12.91
C LEU A 141 2.70 -19.57 -11.40
N LEU A 142 1.66 -19.99 -10.68
CA LEU A 142 1.71 -20.32 -9.25
C LEU A 142 1.50 -21.83 -9.08
N LEU A 143 2.48 -22.50 -8.48
CA LEU A 143 2.58 -23.96 -8.50
C LEU A 143 1.71 -24.64 -7.43
N ASP A 144 1.65 -24.06 -6.23
CA ASP A 144 0.91 -24.65 -5.11
C ASP A 144 -0.42 -23.92 -4.87
N ARG A 145 -1.52 -24.61 -5.20
CA ARG A 145 -2.88 -24.12 -4.96
C ARG A 145 -3.19 -23.93 -3.47
N ALA A 146 -2.59 -24.70 -2.57
CA ALA A 146 -2.79 -24.56 -1.14
C ALA A 146 -2.18 -23.25 -0.62
N GLN A 147 -1.03 -22.83 -1.15
CA GLN A 147 -0.43 -21.53 -0.86
C GLN A 147 -1.33 -20.38 -1.34
N VAL A 148 -1.92 -20.51 -2.54
CA VAL A 148 -2.89 -19.53 -3.07
C VAL A 148 -4.11 -19.40 -2.16
N VAL A 149 -4.71 -20.52 -1.74
CA VAL A 149 -5.84 -20.52 -0.80
C VAL A 149 -5.45 -19.87 0.52
N LYS A 150 -4.28 -20.22 1.08
CA LYS A 150 -3.78 -19.64 2.33
C LYS A 150 -3.58 -18.12 2.23
N ALA A 151 -3.06 -17.62 1.11
CA ALA A 151 -2.91 -16.19 0.88
C ALA A 151 -4.27 -15.48 0.82
N LYS A 152 -5.25 -16.05 0.10
CA LYS A 152 -6.62 -15.50 0.01
C LYS A 152 -7.31 -15.49 1.38
N ASP A 153 -7.17 -16.54 2.16
CA ASP A 153 -7.70 -16.60 3.54
C ASP A 153 -7.05 -15.54 4.43
N GLY A 154 -5.73 -15.34 4.28
CA GLY A 154 -4.98 -14.30 4.96
C GLY A 154 -5.51 -12.90 4.65
N ILE A 155 -5.73 -12.62 3.36
CA ILE A 155 -6.32 -11.38 2.87
C ILE A 155 -7.69 -11.12 3.53
N LEU A 156 -8.54 -12.13 3.61
CA LEU A 156 -9.88 -12.01 4.20
C LEU A 156 -9.81 -11.77 5.72
N LYS A 157 -8.98 -12.52 6.45
CA LYS A 157 -8.82 -12.41 7.90
C LYS A 157 -8.29 -11.03 8.33
N LEU A 158 -7.31 -10.51 7.58
CA LEU A 158 -6.68 -9.22 7.88
C LEU A 158 -7.48 -8.03 7.34
N CYS A 159 -8.64 -8.27 6.74
CA CYS A 159 -9.59 -7.23 6.34
C CYS A 159 -10.58 -6.83 7.46
N GLY A 160 -10.43 -7.40 8.68
CA GLY A 160 -11.49 -7.41 9.69
C GLY A 160 -11.12 -6.97 11.12
N LEU A 161 -10.06 -6.20 11.35
CA LEU A 161 -9.89 -5.49 12.64
C LEU A 161 -10.40 -4.05 12.60
N ILE A 162 -11.64 -3.87 12.16
CA ILE A 162 -12.47 -2.85 12.81
C ILE A 162 -12.86 -3.48 14.14
N ARG A 163 -12.29 -2.96 15.25
CA ARG A 163 -12.73 -3.32 16.60
C ARG A 163 -14.26 -3.29 16.63
N PRO A 164 -14.94 -4.34 17.10
CA PRO A 164 -16.28 -4.16 17.63
C PRO A 164 -16.13 -3.16 18.79
N SER A 165 -16.52 -1.90 18.57
CA SER A 165 -16.81 -1.01 19.68
C SER A 165 -18.11 -1.51 20.29
N ILE A 166 -18.00 -2.55 21.12
CA ILE A 166 -19.06 -2.93 22.06
C ILE A 166 -18.63 -2.39 23.42
N HIS A 167 -18.82 -1.09 23.61
CA HIS A 167 -19.37 -0.64 24.87
C HIS A 167 -20.89 -0.90 24.83
N SER A 168 -21.27 -2.15 25.10
CA SER A 168 -22.57 -2.46 25.69
C SER A 168 -22.30 -3.19 27.00
N THR A 169 -21.94 -2.41 28.02
CA THR A 169 -22.30 -2.76 29.39
C THR A 169 -23.82 -2.62 29.50
N MET A 170 -24.56 -3.72 29.33
CA MET A 170 -25.83 -3.87 30.01
C MET A 170 -25.54 -4.45 31.39
N GLY A 171 -25.46 -3.57 32.38
CA GLY A 171 -25.65 -3.89 33.79
C GLY A 171 -26.82 -3.03 34.31
N PRO A 172 -27.69 -3.58 35.17
CA PRO A 172 -28.97 -2.98 35.48
C PRO A 172 -28.83 -1.74 36.37
N THR A 173 -29.69 -0.75 36.11
CA THR A 173 -29.94 0.43 36.94
C THR A 173 -30.41 0.02 38.34
N PRO A 174 -29.94 0.73 39.38
CA PRO A 174 -30.89 1.20 40.40
C PRO A 174 -30.81 2.73 40.62
N LEU A 175 -32.01 3.27 40.84
CA LEU A 175 -32.47 4.56 41.39
C LEU A 175 -31.42 5.36 42.22
N GLU A 176 -31.12 6.63 41.84
CA GLU A 176 -31.61 7.90 42.47
C GLU A 176 -30.78 8.28 43.74
N VAL A 177 -30.12 9.44 43.93
CA VAL A 177 -30.60 10.84 44.11
C VAL A 177 -29.38 11.81 44.33
N ASP A 178 -29.52 13.06 43.84
CA ASP A 178 -28.95 14.39 44.21
C ASP A 178 -27.48 14.89 44.06
N ARG A 179 -27.40 15.98 43.26
CA ARG A 179 -26.82 17.34 43.44
C ARG A 179 -25.39 17.59 43.98
N GLY A 180 -24.58 18.27 43.16
CA GLY A 180 -23.48 19.16 43.58
C GLY A 180 -22.69 19.77 42.41
N PRO A 181 -22.17 21.02 42.50
CA PRO A 181 -21.98 21.89 41.33
C PRO A 181 -20.62 21.78 40.62
N ARG A 182 -20.64 22.24 39.35
CA ARG A 182 -19.51 22.39 38.42
C ARG A 182 -18.45 23.35 38.97
N THR A 183 -17.18 22.97 38.80
CA THR A 183 -16.08 23.92 38.64
C THR A 183 -15.22 23.51 37.45
N ALA A 184 -14.97 24.47 36.56
CA ALA A 184 -14.06 24.36 35.45
C ALA A 184 -12.61 24.55 35.93
N LYS A 185 -11.67 23.79 35.36
CA LYS A 185 -10.26 24.16 35.31
C LYS A 185 -9.68 23.90 33.92
N PRO A 186 -8.74 24.74 33.46
CA PRO A 186 -8.24 24.77 32.10
C PRO A 186 -7.09 23.77 31.88
N GLY A 187 -6.79 23.56 30.60
CA GLY A 187 -5.96 22.48 30.10
C GLY A 187 -4.47 22.51 30.47
N ARG A 188 -3.83 21.40 30.10
CA ARG A 188 -2.42 21.36 29.71
C ARG A 188 -2.14 20.14 28.84
N ASP A 189 -1.13 20.33 28.02
CA ASP A 189 -0.61 19.55 26.90
C ASP A 189 -0.24 18.08 27.21
N LEU A 190 -0.20 17.26 26.15
CA LEU A 190 1.02 16.67 25.57
C LEU A 190 0.67 15.37 24.82
N CYS A 191 1.07 15.30 23.55
CA CYS A 191 1.59 14.14 22.79
C CYS A 191 1.59 14.47 21.29
N GLY A 192 2.35 15.50 20.90
CA GLY A 192 2.85 15.65 19.54
C GLY A 192 4.23 15.01 19.50
N GLY A 193 4.31 13.79 18.98
CA GLY A 193 5.60 13.17 18.67
C GLY A 193 6.12 13.75 17.37
N GLU A 194 7.16 14.57 17.47
CA GLU A 194 7.99 14.99 16.33
C GLU A 194 8.97 13.84 16.06
N VAL A 195 8.97 13.30 14.84
CA VAL A 195 10.01 12.38 14.37
C VAL A 195 10.76 13.14 13.29
N VAL A 196 11.93 13.64 13.64
CA VAL A 196 12.87 14.25 12.70
C VAL A 196 13.83 13.16 12.25
N CYS A 197 13.71 12.71 11.01
CA CYS A 197 14.77 11.94 10.38
C CYS A 197 15.73 12.93 9.71
N ALA A 198 16.82 13.27 10.39
CA ALA A 198 17.93 13.98 9.76
C ALA A 198 18.77 12.96 8.99
N VAL A 199 18.90 13.14 7.67
CA VAL A 199 19.92 12.45 6.86
C VAL A 199 21.11 13.40 6.78
N GLU A 200 22.24 13.01 7.33
CA GLU A 200 23.47 13.82 7.26
C GLU A 200 24.05 13.76 5.84
N GLY A 201 23.91 14.87 5.11
CA GLY A 201 24.43 15.14 3.77
C GLY A 201 24.23 16.62 3.42
N PRO A 202 24.85 17.14 2.34
CA PRO A 202 24.79 18.58 2.00
C PRO A 202 23.39 19.10 1.63
N CYS A 203 22.39 18.21 1.53
CA CYS A 203 20.99 18.53 1.26
C CYS A 203 20.14 18.30 2.53
N THR A 204 19.78 19.38 3.24
CA THR A 204 18.81 19.29 4.34
C THR A 204 17.39 19.20 3.79
N ALA A 205 16.87 17.99 3.63
CA ALA A 205 15.44 17.76 3.42
C ALA A 205 14.78 17.47 4.78
N THR A 206 13.71 18.21 5.13
CA THR A 206 12.93 17.94 6.36
C THR A 206 11.60 17.31 5.97
N ILE A 207 11.40 16.06 6.38
CA ILE A 207 10.10 15.38 6.24
C ILE A 207 9.28 15.63 7.50
N ARG A 208 8.16 16.36 7.38
CA ARG A 208 7.23 16.58 8.49
C ARG A 208 5.92 15.84 8.25
N LYS A 209 5.49 15.08 9.26
CA LYS A 209 4.16 14.46 9.28
C LYS A 209 3.11 15.55 9.44
N ALA A 210 2.22 15.72 8.47
CA ALA A 210 1.10 16.64 8.60
C ALA A 210 0.18 16.20 9.75
N ARG A 211 -0.45 17.17 10.44
CA ARG A 211 -1.37 16.89 11.56
C ARG A 211 -2.54 16.02 11.07
N ARG A 212 -3.09 15.23 12.00
CA ARG A 212 -4.16 14.22 11.80
C ARG A 212 -5.20 14.67 10.75
N GLY A 213 -5.44 13.81 9.76
CA GLY A 213 -6.50 13.98 8.77
C GLY A 213 -6.02 14.32 7.35
N VAL A 214 -4.72 14.40 7.10
CA VAL A 214 -4.16 14.63 5.77
C VAL A 214 -3.20 13.49 5.43
N ASP A 215 -3.51 12.73 4.38
CA ASP A 215 -2.73 11.60 3.85
C ASP A 215 -1.50 12.08 3.03
N ARG A 216 -0.87 13.18 3.49
CA ARG A 216 0.22 13.85 2.79
C ARG A 216 1.40 14.10 3.71
N THR A 217 2.57 13.99 3.13
CA THR A 217 3.87 14.24 3.73
C THR A 217 4.34 15.60 3.28
N ILE A 218 4.82 16.43 4.21
CA ILE A 218 5.37 17.73 3.88
C ILE A 218 6.82 17.53 3.48
N PHE A 219 7.14 17.86 2.23
CA PHE A 219 8.48 17.94 1.70
C PHE A 219 8.88 19.42 1.61
N GLU A 220 9.95 19.81 2.31
CA GLU A 220 10.46 21.18 2.32
C GLU A 220 11.90 21.22 1.79
N ARG A 221 12.13 22.01 0.73
CA ARG A 221 13.44 22.23 0.11
C ARG A 221 13.58 23.70 -0.31
N ASP A 222 14.68 24.34 0.06
CA ASP A 222 15.00 25.72 -0.34
C ASP A 222 13.86 26.74 -0.06
N GLY A 223 13.07 26.50 0.99
CA GLY A 223 11.91 27.33 1.36
C GLY A 223 10.62 27.04 0.59
N HIS A 224 10.63 26.06 -0.31
CA HIS A 224 9.44 25.58 -1.02
C HIS A 224 8.84 24.37 -0.30
N VAL A 225 7.52 24.43 -0.03
CA VAL A 225 6.78 23.40 0.71
C VAL A 225 5.80 22.72 -0.22
N GLU A 226 5.94 21.40 -0.39
CA GLU A 226 5.04 20.58 -1.20
C GLU A 226 4.40 19.47 -0.36
N LEU A 227 3.15 19.14 -0.68
CA LEU A 227 2.37 18.09 0.00
C LEU A 227 2.25 16.88 -0.92
N MET A 228 3.02 15.83 -0.66
CA MET A 228 3.08 14.63 -1.51
C MET A 228 2.59 13.36 -0.78
N PRO A 229 2.04 12.36 -1.48
CA PRO A 229 1.83 11.03 -0.92
C PRO A 229 3.14 10.41 -0.41
N TRP A 230 3.10 9.67 0.69
CA TRP A 230 4.27 9.10 1.38
C TRP A 230 5.23 8.32 0.45
N LEU A 231 4.69 7.57 -0.52
CA LEU A 231 5.48 6.75 -1.45
C LEU A 231 6.25 7.58 -2.49
N GLU A 232 5.72 8.76 -2.88
CA GLU A 232 6.45 9.69 -3.76
C GLU A 232 7.65 10.31 -3.03
N CYS A 233 7.50 10.61 -1.73
CA CYS A 233 8.63 11.07 -0.92
C CYS A 233 9.75 10.01 -0.85
N THR A 234 9.44 8.73 -0.71
CA THR A 234 10.46 7.67 -0.64
C THR A 234 11.14 7.38 -1.98
N ALA A 235 10.43 7.52 -3.10
CA ALA A 235 10.97 7.29 -4.45
C ALA A 235 11.94 8.39 -4.91
N LEU A 236 11.83 9.60 -4.34
CA LEU A 236 12.66 10.76 -4.69
C LEU A 236 13.97 10.85 -3.88
N ILE A 237 14.08 10.14 -2.76
CA ILE A 237 15.29 10.18 -1.90
C ILE A 237 16.58 9.76 -2.64
N PRO A 238 16.59 8.76 -3.54
CA PRO A 238 17.81 8.37 -4.26
C PRO A 238 18.24 9.35 -5.36
N ASP A 239 17.31 10.14 -5.92
CA ASP A 239 17.58 11.04 -7.06
C ASP A 239 18.04 12.45 -6.61
N PHE A 240 18.06 12.73 -5.29
CA PHE A 240 18.38 14.05 -4.73
C PHE A 240 19.58 14.08 -3.76
N CYS A 241 20.26 12.94 -3.56
CA CYS A 241 21.50 12.81 -2.79
C CYS A 241 22.72 12.66 -3.72
#